data_AF-A0A6J1TE70-F1
#
_entry.id   AF-A0A6J1TE70-F1
#
_cell.length_a   1.000
_cell.length_b   1.000
_cell.length_c   1.000
_cell.angle_alpha   90.00
_cell.angle_beta   90.00
_cell.angle_gamma   90.00
#
_symmetry.space_group_name_H-M   'P 1'
#
loop_
_entity.id
_entity.type
_entity.pdbx_description
1 polymer ?
#
loop_
_entity_poly.entity_id
_entity_poly.type
_entity_poly.pdbx_seq_one_letter_code
_entity_poly.pdbx_strand_id
1 'polypeptide(L)'
;MVSIKGEKKVNLDRLREKLNSEYNFITSVLDRVPSIYWQGNSNDGTDEAENAEGSKWKPDAGSKVVANANKKPRATTIEELQERLEACKAKKAQGYRDLVTKKNLKSKLKKAEKKRKKADERNLKHKQLKLEKQAAKQTSKNGTVENAPDQKPSKPVFNSEGKMVFSKFDFSEIGSQKEEKKKKKELKDPRKILEKLKEKKETLKKLKDEGQEAKVLEIKQKEAWSNALKKAEGVKIKDDPELLKKTLKREESKKKRSAKQWASREHTKKKALSDRVQKREGNIQARKDQQKNKKRAKAIKKGRIVPGF
;
A
#
# COMPACT_ATOMS: atom_id res chain seq x y z
N MET A 1 54.06 -1.49 -21.64
CA MET A 1 53.62 -2.87 -21.88
C MET A 1 52.86 -3.38 -20.66
N VAL A 2 51.54 -3.44 -20.70
CA VAL A 2 50.76 -4.17 -19.68
C VAL A 2 49.74 -5.02 -20.41
N SER A 3 50.02 -6.31 -20.48
CA SER A 3 49.22 -7.32 -21.16
C SER A 3 48.03 -7.70 -20.26
N ILE A 4 46.80 -7.45 -20.70
CA ILE A 4 45.58 -7.78 -19.96
C ILE A 4 45.15 -9.21 -20.32
N LYS A 5 45.03 -10.02 -19.26
CA LYS A 5 44.72 -11.46 -19.23
C LYS A 5 43.47 -11.82 -20.06
N GLY A 6 43.60 -12.96 -20.77
CA GLY A 6 42.60 -13.51 -21.68
C GLY A 6 41.22 -13.80 -21.07
N GLU A 7 40.20 -13.47 -21.87
CA GLU A 7 38.80 -13.77 -21.60
C GLU A 7 38.50 -15.25 -21.87
N LYS A 8 38.10 -15.99 -20.83
CA LYS A 8 37.62 -17.37 -20.99
C LYS A 8 36.24 -17.33 -21.65
N LYS A 9 36.16 -17.74 -22.92
CA LYS A 9 34.90 -17.94 -23.63
C LYS A 9 34.03 -18.94 -22.87
N VAL A 10 32.87 -18.49 -22.39
CA VAL A 10 31.89 -19.32 -21.68
C VAL A 10 31.16 -20.17 -22.71
N ASN A 11 31.20 -21.50 -22.54
CA ASN A 11 30.48 -22.43 -23.40
C ASN A 11 28.96 -22.33 -23.14
N LEU A 12 28.25 -21.65 -24.03
CA LEU A 12 26.82 -21.35 -23.92
C LEU A 12 25.95 -22.60 -23.85
N ASP A 13 26.32 -23.67 -24.55
CA ASP A 13 25.56 -24.92 -24.58
C ASP A 13 25.58 -25.62 -23.22
N ARG A 14 26.74 -25.67 -22.56
CA ARG A 14 26.84 -26.19 -21.18
C ARG A 14 26.07 -25.35 -20.17
N LEU A 15 26.00 -24.04 -20.39
CA LEU A 15 25.21 -23.16 -19.52
C LEU A 15 23.71 -23.42 -19.70
N ARG A 16 23.28 -23.64 -20.94
CA ARG A 16 21.90 -23.95 -21.30
C ARG A 16 21.47 -25.31 -20.72
N GLU A 17 22.33 -26.31 -20.79
CA GLU A 17 22.09 -27.63 -20.17
C GLU A 17 21.91 -27.52 -18.65
N LYS A 18 22.78 -26.74 -17.98
CA LYS A 18 22.66 -26.48 -16.54
C LYS A 18 21.38 -25.72 -16.18
N LEU A 19 21.02 -24.69 -16.94
CA LEU A 19 19.78 -23.96 -16.71
C LEU A 19 18.54 -24.85 -16.90
N ASN A 20 18.57 -25.74 -17.88
CA ASN A 20 17.48 -26.68 -18.11
C ASN A 20 17.38 -27.73 -17.00
N SER A 21 18.50 -28.25 -16.50
CA SER A 21 18.48 -29.21 -15.38
C SER A 21 18.02 -28.55 -14.08
N GLU A 22 18.45 -27.31 -13.81
CA GLU A 22 17.97 -26.52 -12.68
C GLU A 22 16.49 -26.18 -12.81
N TYR A 23 16.02 -25.81 -14.00
CA TYR A 23 14.60 -25.54 -14.25
C TYR A 23 13.74 -26.76 -13.97
N ASN A 24 14.15 -27.93 -14.49
CA ASN A 24 13.45 -29.20 -14.27
C ASN A 24 13.47 -29.63 -12.80
N PHE A 25 14.56 -29.37 -12.09
CA PHE A 25 14.64 -29.60 -10.66
C PHE A 25 13.66 -28.71 -9.90
N ILE A 26 13.63 -27.40 -10.18
CA ILE A 26 12.77 -26.44 -9.50
C ILE A 26 11.28 -26.74 -9.76
N THR A 27 10.90 -27.09 -10.99
CA THR A 27 9.54 -27.48 -11.31
C THR A 27 9.13 -28.74 -10.56
N SER A 28 9.98 -29.77 -10.53
CA SER A 28 9.71 -31.01 -9.78
C SER A 28 9.53 -30.76 -8.28
N VAL A 29 10.29 -29.83 -7.69
CA VAL A 29 10.20 -29.44 -6.29
C VAL A 29 8.90 -28.67 -6.03
N LEU A 30 8.54 -27.74 -6.91
CA LEU A 30 7.33 -26.93 -6.77
C LEU A 30 6.05 -27.74 -6.97
N ASP A 31 6.07 -28.75 -7.85
CA ASP A 31 4.93 -29.66 -8.05
C ASP A 31 4.70 -30.58 -6.85
N ARG A 32 5.75 -30.84 -6.04
CA ARG A 32 5.64 -31.62 -4.80
C ARG A 32 5.17 -30.80 -3.60
N VAL A 33 5.16 -29.46 -3.70
CA VAL A 33 4.71 -28.56 -2.63
C VAL A 33 3.21 -28.26 -2.80
N PRO A 34 2.34 -28.64 -1.85
CA PRO A 34 0.92 -28.34 -1.93
C PRO A 34 0.66 -26.83 -2.07
N SER A 35 -0.14 -26.46 -3.08
CA SER A 35 -0.44 -25.10 -3.57
C SER A 35 -1.04 -24.11 -2.54
N ILE A 36 -1.18 -24.52 -1.27
CA ILE A 36 -1.81 -23.77 -0.18
C ILE A 36 -1.06 -22.46 0.14
N TYR A 37 0.23 -22.35 -0.19
CA TYR A 37 1.05 -21.17 0.15
C TYR A 37 1.04 -20.03 -0.87
N TRP A 38 0.35 -20.18 -2.01
CA TRP A 38 0.31 -19.15 -3.06
C TRP A 38 -1.02 -18.38 -3.14
N GLN A 39 -1.82 -18.43 -2.06
CA GLN A 39 -3.11 -17.75 -2.00
C GLN A 39 -3.13 -16.69 -0.89
N GLY A 40 -2.75 -15.46 -1.27
CA GLY A 40 -3.33 -14.23 -0.70
C GLY A 40 -2.49 -13.43 0.30
N ASN A 41 -2.03 -12.25 -0.12
CA ASN A 41 -2.34 -11.04 0.65
C ASN A 41 -2.28 -9.80 -0.26
N SER A 42 -3.40 -9.51 -0.91
CA SER A 42 -3.70 -8.21 -1.52
C SER A 42 -5.11 -7.85 -1.09
N ASN A 43 -5.25 -7.38 0.15
CA ASN A 43 -6.48 -6.73 0.60
C ASN A 43 -6.15 -5.29 1.00
N ASP A 44 -6.38 -4.37 0.07
CA ASP A 44 -6.62 -2.96 0.32
C ASP A 44 -8.09 -2.81 0.78
N GLY A 45 -8.31 -1.98 1.79
CA GLY A 45 -9.46 -2.07 2.69
C GLY A 45 -10.73 -1.35 2.24
N THR A 46 -11.83 -1.72 2.90
CA THR A 46 -13.01 -0.87 3.16
C THR A 46 -13.66 -1.37 4.46
N ASP A 47 -13.86 -0.45 5.40
CA ASP A 47 -14.67 -0.62 6.62
C ASP A 47 -16.13 -0.27 6.28
N GLU A 48 -17.08 -1.11 6.71
CA GLU A 48 -18.45 -0.80 7.20
C GLU A 48 -18.94 -2.10 7.87
N ALA A 49 -19.05 -2.11 9.21
CA ALA A 49 -20.33 -2.09 9.95
C ALA A 49 -20.88 -3.54 10.10
N GLU A 50 -21.25 -4.16 11.22
CA GLU A 50 -21.48 -3.84 12.64
C GLU A 50 -21.49 -5.19 13.42
N ASN A 51 -21.46 -5.12 14.76
CA ASN A 51 -21.70 -6.15 15.78
C ASN A 51 -22.10 -7.58 15.36
N ALA A 52 -21.33 -8.58 15.81
CA ALA A 52 -21.87 -9.81 16.39
C ALA A 52 -20.77 -10.56 17.17
N GLU A 53 -21.06 -10.79 18.45
CA GLU A 53 -20.23 -11.51 19.40
C GLU A 53 -19.97 -12.97 18.98
N GLY A 54 -18.91 -13.54 19.55
CA GLY A 54 -18.41 -14.86 19.21
C GLY A 54 -19.46 -15.97 19.31
N SER A 55 -19.66 -16.69 18.21
CA SER A 55 -20.32 -17.99 18.24
C SER A 55 -19.29 -19.11 18.16
N LYS A 56 -19.05 -19.71 19.33
CA LYS A 56 -18.30 -20.94 19.57
C LYS A 56 -19.11 -22.08 18.97
N TRP A 57 -18.62 -22.72 17.92
CA TRP A 57 -19.33 -23.85 17.30
C TRP A 57 -19.32 -25.06 18.25
N LYS A 58 -20.50 -25.41 18.79
CA LYS A 58 -20.79 -26.71 19.40
C LYS A 58 -21.44 -27.61 18.34
N PRO A 59 -21.11 -28.90 18.25
CA PRO A 59 -21.81 -29.80 17.34
C PRO A 59 -23.16 -30.15 17.97
N ASP A 60 -24.25 -29.80 17.28
CA ASP A 60 -25.59 -30.20 17.68
C ASP A 60 -25.92 -31.58 17.10
N ALA A 61 -26.39 -32.46 17.98
CA ALA A 61 -26.87 -33.78 17.63
C ALA A 61 -28.29 -33.65 17.08
N GLY A 62 -28.49 -34.08 15.83
CA GLY A 62 -29.82 -34.21 15.24
C GLY A 62 -30.09 -33.26 14.08
N SER A 63 -29.56 -33.59 12.90
CA SER A 63 -30.11 -33.10 11.63
C SER A 63 -30.59 -34.30 10.80
N LYS A 64 -31.91 -34.42 10.69
CA LYS A 64 -32.59 -35.40 9.83
C LYS A 64 -32.17 -35.16 8.39
N VAL A 65 -31.64 -36.20 7.76
CA VAL A 65 -31.20 -36.22 6.37
C VAL A 65 -32.44 -36.10 5.47
N VAL A 66 -32.64 -34.95 4.85
CA VAL A 66 -33.56 -34.81 3.70
C VAL A 66 -32.89 -35.49 2.50
N ALA A 67 -33.47 -36.60 2.05
CA ALA A 67 -32.99 -37.37 0.92
C ALA A 67 -33.17 -36.59 -0.38
N ASN A 68 -32.06 -36.06 -0.92
CA ASN A 68 -32.04 -35.41 -2.21
C ASN A 68 -32.07 -36.47 -3.34
N ALA A 69 -33.19 -36.51 -4.08
CA ALA A 69 -33.57 -37.51 -5.08
C ALA A 69 -32.89 -37.33 -6.46
N ASN A 70 -31.57 -37.06 -6.49
CA ASN A 70 -30.83 -37.00 -7.75
C ASN A 70 -29.36 -37.42 -7.59
N LYS A 71 -29.14 -38.53 -6.88
CA LYS A 71 -27.81 -39.12 -6.74
C LYS A 71 -27.61 -40.16 -7.84
N LYS A 72 -26.73 -39.86 -8.78
CA LYS A 72 -26.13 -40.86 -9.67
C LYS A 72 -25.66 -42.06 -8.84
N PRO A 73 -25.75 -43.31 -9.34
CA PRO A 73 -25.38 -44.50 -8.58
C PRO A 73 -23.95 -44.39 -8.05
N ARG A 74 -23.75 -44.94 -6.85
CA ARG A 74 -22.45 -45.03 -6.18
C ARG A 74 -21.55 -45.95 -7.01
N ALA A 75 -20.30 -45.52 -7.23
CA ALA A 75 -19.34 -46.30 -8.01
C ALA A 75 -19.19 -47.71 -7.43
N THR A 76 -19.24 -48.72 -8.29
CA THR A 76 -19.23 -50.13 -7.88
C THR A 76 -17.82 -50.69 -7.81
N THR A 77 -16.88 -50.12 -8.58
CA THR A 77 -15.46 -50.51 -8.59
C THR A 77 -14.55 -49.34 -8.19
N ILE A 78 -13.35 -49.66 -7.69
CA ILE A 78 -12.36 -48.67 -7.26
C ILE A 78 -11.86 -47.84 -8.46
N GLU A 79 -11.71 -48.47 -9.62
CA GLU A 79 -11.28 -47.83 -10.86
C GLU A 79 -12.31 -46.80 -11.35
N GLU A 80 -13.60 -47.14 -11.33
CA GLU A 80 -14.68 -46.21 -11.68
C GLU A 80 -14.72 -45.01 -10.73
N LEU A 81 -14.43 -45.23 -9.43
CA LEU A 81 -14.35 -44.16 -8.45
C LEU A 81 -13.15 -43.23 -8.69
N GLN A 82 -12.00 -43.79 -9.09
CA GLN A 82 -10.80 -43.03 -9.43
C GLN A 82 -11.01 -42.18 -10.68
N GLU A 83 -11.54 -42.77 -11.76
CA GLU A 83 -11.84 -42.06 -13.01
C GLU A 83 -12.83 -40.92 -12.79
N ARG A 84 -13.84 -41.14 -11.96
CA ARG A 84 -14.85 -40.12 -11.62
C ARG A 84 -14.28 -39.00 -10.74
N LEU A 85 -13.33 -39.30 -9.86
CA LEU A 85 -12.59 -38.28 -9.10
C LEU A 85 -11.69 -37.45 -10.00
N GLU A 86 -11.03 -38.06 -10.97
CA GLU A 86 -10.20 -37.38 -11.96
C GLU A 86 -11.03 -36.46 -12.86
N ALA A 87 -12.18 -36.93 -13.35
CA ALA A 87 -13.12 -36.12 -14.12
C ALA A 87 -13.66 -34.91 -13.32
N CYS A 88 -13.95 -35.09 -12.02
CA CYS A 88 -14.36 -34.01 -11.13
C CYS A 88 -13.23 -33.00 -10.88
N LYS A 89 -11.99 -33.47 -10.70
CA LYS A 89 -10.81 -32.61 -10.53
C LYS A 89 -10.53 -31.81 -11.79
N ALA A 90 -10.61 -32.42 -12.98
CA ALA A 90 -10.42 -31.75 -14.26
C ALA A 90 -11.46 -30.64 -14.50
N LYS A 91 -12.75 -30.92 -14.26
CA LYS A 91 -13.84 -29.93 -14.40
C LYS A 91 -13.70 -28.75 -13.42
N LYS A 92 -13.29 -29.02 -12.18
CA LYS A 92 -13.08 -27.98 -11.15
C LYS A 92 -11.85 -27.12 -11.43
N ALA A 93 -10.79 -27.72 -11.98
CA ALA A 93 -9.57 -27.02 -12.39
C ALA A 93 -9.79 -26.10 -13.60
N GLN A 94 -10.56 -26.54 -14.60
CA GLN A 94 -10.94 -25.72 -15.76
C GLN A 94 -11.87 -24.57 -15.35
N GLY A 95 -12.94 -24.84 -14.59
CA GLY A 95 -13.90 -23.81 -14.17
C GLY A 95 -13.29 -22.71 -13.29
N TYR A 96 -12.35 -23.04 -12.40
CA TYR A 96 -11.65 -22.05 -11.58
C TYR A 96 -10.69 -21.18 -12.41
N ARG A 97 -9.92 -21.79 -13.32
CA ARG A 97 -9.01 -21.07 -14.22
C ARG A 97 -9.77 -20.09 -15.13
N ASP A 98 -10.88 -20.53 -15.70
CA ASP A 98 -11.72 -19.71 -16.59
C ASP A 98 -12.40 -18.56 -15.85
N LEU A 99 -12.80 -18.77 -14.58
CA LEU A 99 -13.39 -17.70 -13.77
C LEU A 99 -12.36 -16.63 -13.43
N VAL A 100 -11.13 -17.03 -13.12
CA VAL A 100 -10.03 -16.10 -12.80
C VAL A 100 -9.61 -15.30 -14.04
N THR A 101 -9.48 -15.95 -15.21
CA THR A 101 -9.16 -15.25 -16.47
C THR A 101 -10.28 -14.28 -16.86
N LYS A 102 -11.56 -14.69 -16.79
CA LYS A 102 -12.72 -13.82 -17.05
C LYS A 102 -12.81 -12.63 -16.09
N LYS A 103 -12.55 -12.81 -14.80
CA LYS A 103 -12.52 -11.71 -13.82
C LYS A 103 -11.37 -10.74 -14.08
N ASN A 104 -10.19 -11.24 -14.42
CA ASN A 104 -9.03 -10.41 -14.75
C ASN A 104 -9.25 -9.60 -16.03
N LEU A 105 -9.81 -10.19 -17.07
CA LEU A 105 -10.17 -9.52 -18.33
C LEU A 105 -11.22 -8.43 -18.11
N LYS A 106 -12.30 -8.71 -17.35
CA LYS A 106 -13.31 -7.71 -16.98
C LYS A 106 -12.71 -6.53 -16.21
N SER A 107 -11.75 -6.78 -15.29
CA SER A 107 -11.08 -5.69 -14.57
C SER A 107 -10.19 -4.85 -15.49
N LYS A 108 -9.50 -5.47 -16.46
CA LYS A 108 -8.67 -4.79 -17.45
C LYS A 108 -9.52 -3.92 -18.38
N LEU A 109 -10.65 -4.41 -18.86
CA LEU A 109 -11.60 -3.66 -19.68
C LEU A 109 -12.17 -2.44 -18.93
N LYS A 110 -12.64 -2.62 -17.69
CA LYS A 110 -13.11 -1.50 -16.85
C LYS A 110 -12.02 -0.44 -16.60
N LYS A 111 -10.76 -0.86 -16.42
CA LYS A 111 -9.62 0.06 -16.28
C LYS A 111 -9.33 0.81 -17.59
N ALA A 112 -9.42 0.14 -18.74
CA ALA A 112 -9.23 0.75 -20.04
C ALA A 112 -10.34 1.79 -20.34
N GLU A 113 -11.60 1.45 -20.11
CA GLU A 113 -12.74 2.37 -20.25
C GLU A 113 -12.60 3.60 -19.35
N LYS A 114 -12.20 3.42 -18.09
CA LYS A 114 -11.96 4.54 -17.17
C LYS A 114 -10.82 5.45 -17.64
N LYS A 115 -9.78 4.89 -18.28
CA LYS A 115 -8.70 5.69 -18.87
C LYS A 115 -9.17 6.46 -20.11
N ARG A 116 -9.97 5.85 -20.99
CA ARG A 116 -10.56 6.52 -22.16
C ARG A 116 -11.46 7.68 -21.75
N LYS A 117 -12.42 7.45 -20.84
CA LYS A 117 -13.30 8.52 -20.32
C LYS A 117 -12.53 9.70 -19.73
N LYS A 118 -11.44 9.45 -18.99
CA LYS A 118 -10.57 10.51 -18.45
C LYS A 118 -9.79 11.25 -19.53
N ALA A 119 -9.36 10.56 -20.58
CA ALA A 119 -8.68 11.19 -21.72
C ALA A 119 -9.66 12.08 -22.50
N ASP A 120 -10.88 11.60 -22.72
CA ASP A 120 -11.94 12.37 -23.40
C ASP A 120 -12.33 13.61 -22.60
N GLU A 121 -12.49 13.49 -21.27
CA GLU A 121 -12.76 14.63 -20.39
C GLU A 121 -11.63 15.68 -20.42
N ARG A 122 -10.37 15.24 -20.45
CA ARG A 122 -9.21 16.14 -20.60
C ARG A 122 -9.20 16.83 -21.95
N ASN A 123 -9.49 16.10 -23.02
CA ASN A 123 -9.54 16.65 -24.37
C ASN A 123 -10.69 17.67 -24.52
N LEU A 124 -11.85 17.41 -23.92
CA LEU A 124 -12.97 18.35 -23.88
C LEU A 124 -12.61 19.63 -23.11
N LYS A 125 -11.98 19.51 -21.94
CA LYS A 125 -11.49 20.67 -21.17
C LYS A 125 -10.44 21.46 -21.94
N HIS A 126 -9.50 20.79 -22.60
CA HIS A 126 -8.51 21.47 -23.45
C HIS A 126 -9.16 22.20 -24.64
N LYS A 127 -10.18 21.62 -25.27
CA LYS A 127 -10.95 22.28 -26.34
C LYS A 127 -11.71 23.49 -25.82
N GLN A 128 -12.38 23.38 -24.67
CA GLN A 128 -13.09 24.50 -24.03
C GLN A 128 -12.14 25.66 -23.69
N LEU A 129 -11.00 25.36 -23.07
CA LEU A 129 -9.98 26.37 -22.76
C LEU A 129 -9.38 27.01 -24.02
N LYS A 130 -9.27 26.28 -25.13
CA LYS A 130 -8.80 26.82 -26.40
C LYS A 130 -9.82 27.77 -27.03
N LEU A 131 -11.11 27.43 -26.98
CA LEU A 131 -12.20 28.29 -27.42
C LEU A 131 -12.32 29.55 -26.56
N GLU A 132 -12.20 29.42 -25.24
CA GLU A 132 -12.21 30.56 -24.30
C GLU A 132 -11.03 31.51 -24.54
N LYS A 133 -9.83 30.96 -24.80
CA LYS A 133 -8.65 31.76 -25.19
C LYS A 133 -8.78 32.41 -26.57
N GLN A 134 -9.47 31.76 -27.51
CA GLN A 134 -9.73 32.34 -28.83
C GLN A 134 -10.80 33.45 -28.77
N ALA A 135 -11.83 33.28 -27.94
CA ALA A 135 -12.83 34.31 -27.65
C ALA A 135 -12.20 35.52 -26.94
N ALA A 136 -11.34 35.29 -25.94
CA ALA A 136 -10.60 36.35 -25.25
C ALA A 136 -9.59 37.08 -26.15
N LYS A 137 -8.97 36.39 -27.14
CA LYS A 137 -8.11 37.03 -28.15
C LYS A 137 -8.88 37.87 -29.17
N GLN A 138 -10.18 37.63 -29.39
CA GLN A 138 -10.99 38.48 -30.25
C GLN A 138 -11.47 39.76 -29.56
N THR A 139 -11.49 39.80 -28.23
CA THR A 139 -11.83 41.00 -27.44
C THR A 139 -10.63 41.89 -27.10
N SER A 140 -9.40 41.49 -27.44
CA SER A 140 -8.19 42.29 -27.19
C SER A 140 -7.22 42.21 -28.38
N LYS A 141 -7.56 42.86 -29.49
CA LYS A 141 -6.56 43.24 -30.51
C LYS A 141 -5.89 44.55 -30.09
N ASN A 142 -4.90 44.44 -29.21
CA ASN A 142 -3.68 45.24 -29.24
C ASN A 142 -2.65 44.59 -28.31
N GLY A 143 -1.44 44.32 -28.80
CA GLY A 143 -0.31 43.89 -27.97
C GLY A 143 0.33 42.57 -28.39
N THR A 144 1.50 42.71 -28.97
CA THR A 144 2.40 41.74 -29.62
C THR A 144 3.22 40.86 -28.65
N VAL A 145 3.84 39.84 -29.25
CA VAL A 145 5.02 39.05 -28.84
C VAL A 145 4.79 37.77 -28.03
N GLU A 146 5.03 36.65 -28.71
CA GLU A 146 5.16 35.30 -28.18
C GLU A 146 6.45 35.15 -27.35
N ASN A 147 6.33 34.59 -26.15
CA ASN A 147 7.47 34.16 -25.34
C ASN A 147 7.78 32.69 -25.64
N ALA A 148 8.93 32.44 -26.26
CA ALA A 148 9.57 31.12 -26.31
C ALA A 148 10.13 30.76 -24.91
N PRO A 149 10.16 29.47 -24.52
CA PRO A 149 10.67 29.06 -23.22
C PRO A 149 12.20 29.10 -23.19
N ASP A 150 12.72 30.14 -22.55
CA ASP A 150 14.14 30.36 -22.29
C ASP A 150 14.68 29.33 -21.28
N GLN A 151 15.53 28.41 -21.74
CA GLN A 151 16.24 27.46 -20.87
C GLN A 151 17.41 28.19 -20.21
N LYS A 152 17.21 28.66 -18.97
CA LYS A 152 18.27 29.29 -18.18
C LYS A 152 19.44 28.30 -17.94
N PRO A 153 20.70 28.71 -18.13
CA PRO A 153 21.86 27.86 -17.83
C PRO A 153 21.95 27.58 -16.32
N SER A 154 22.30 26.34 -15.94
CA SER A 154 22.41 25.96 -14.53
C SER A 154 23.57 26.70 -13.86
N LYS A 155 23.29 27.34 -12.72
CA LYS A 155 24.31 28.03 -11.92
C LYS A 155 25.35 27.03 -11.40
N PRO A 156 26.65 27.39 -11.33
CA PRO A 156 27.69 26.54 -10.75
C PRO A 156 27.42 26.31 -9.25
N VAL A 157 27.57 25.05 -8.81
CA VAL A 157 27.38 24.63 -7.41
C VAL A 157 28.67 24.85 -6.63
N PHE A 158 28.59 25.54 -5.48
CA PHE A 158 29.73 25.81 -4.61
C PHE A 158 29.58 25.07 -3.27
N ASN A 159 30.70 24.56 -2.73
CA ASN A 159 30.75 24.03 -1.37
C ASN A 159 30.68 25.15 -0.32
N SER A 160 30.54 24.79 0.96
CA SER A 160 30.62 25.73 2.10
C SER A 160 31.92 26.53 2.18
N GLU A 161 32.98 26.05 1.52
CA GLU A 161 34.29 26.72 1.39
C GLU A 161 34.40 27.61 0.14
N GLY A 162 33.33 27.79 -0.63
CA GLY A 162 33.32 28.63 -1.84
C GLY A 162 34.05 28.02 -3.06
N LYS A 163 34.46 26.74 -2.99
CA LYS A 163 35.05 26.01 -4.12
C LYS A 163 33.96 25.43 -5.02
N MET A 164 34.14 25.55 -6.33
CA MET A 164 33.21 25.00 -7.33
C MET A 164 33.30 23.47 -7.32
N VAL A 165 32.15 22.79 -7.18
CA VAL A 165 32.08 21.33 -7.12
C VAL A 165 31.10 20.81 -8.15
N PHE A 166 31.54 19.85 -8.96
CA PHE A 166 30.75 19.19 -10.01
C PHE A 166 29.73 18.18 -9.46
N SER A 167 29.19 18.42 -8.26
CA SER A 167 28.12 17.62 -7.66
C SER A 167 26.77 18.07 -8.23
N LYS A 168 25.90 17.11 -8.57
CA LYS A 168 24.50 17.39 -8.98
C LYS A 168 23.62 17.87 -7.82
N PHE A 169 24.14 17.87 -6.60
CA PHE A 169 23.43 18.30 -5.40
C PHE A 169 24.14 19.49 -4.77
N ASP A 170 23.37 20.56 -4.58
CA ASP A 170 23.79 21.75 -3.87
C ASP A 170 23.35 21.63 -2.39
N PHE A 171 24.33 21.65 -1.48
CA PHE A 171 24.09 21.56 -0.04
C PHE A 171 24.03 22.94 0.65
N SER A 172 24.35 24.02 -0.07
CA SER A 172 24.41 25.38 0.49
C SER A 172 23.03 25.94 0.85
N GLU A 173 21.98 25.57 0.12
CA GLU A 173 20.59 26.04 0.36
C GLU A 173 19.82 25.23 1.43
N ILE A 174 20.42 24.19 2.02
CA ILE A 174 19.70 23.25 2.90
C ILE A 174 19.25 23.91 4.21
N GLY A 175 19.99 24.90 4.71
CA GLY A 175 19.65 25.62 5.95
C GLY A 175 18.48 26.59 5.78
N SER A 176 18.66 27.58 4.91
CA SER A 176 17.71 28.69 4.71
C SER A 176 16.37 28.23 4.14
N GLN A 177 16.37 27.37 3.11
CA GLN A 177 15.11 26.88 2.55
C GLN A 177 14.35 25.96 3.50
N LYS A 178 15.03 25.25 4.40
CA LYS A 178 14.37 24.37 5.38
C LYS A 178 13.62 25.19 6.42
N GLU A 179 14.15 26.33 6.86
CA GLU A 179 13.45 27.23 7.77
C GLU A 179 12.22 27.85 7.14
N GLU A 180 12.32 28.35 5.91
CA GLU A 180 11.14 28.87 5.21
C GLU A 180 10.07 27.81 5.01
N LYS A 181 10.47 26.58 4.64
CA LYS A 181 9.55 25.45 4.48
C LYS A 181 8.89 25.08 5.81
N LYS A 182 9.59 25.19 6.94
CA LYS A 182 9.01 24.99 8.28
C LYS A 182 7.99 26.09 8.59
N LYS A 183 8.36 27.37 8.43
CA LYS A 183 7.45 28.51 8.64
C LYS A 183 6.17 28.37 7.79
N LYS A 184 6.31 28.02 6.50
CA LYS A 184 5.19 27.76 5.58
C LYS A 184 4.31 26.57 5.99
N LYS A 185 4.87 25.53 6.62
CA LYS A 185 4.11 24.39 7.16
C LYS A 185 3.36 24.77 8.43
N GLU A 186 4.03 25.46 9.34
CA GLU A 186 3.44 25.93 10.60
C GLU A 186 2.27 26.89 10.37
N LEU A 187 2.36 27.75 9.35
CA LEU A 187 1.26 28.61 8.92
C LEU A 187 0.04 27.82 8.40
N LYS A 188 0.24 26.59 7.93
CA LYS A 188 -0.80 25.71 7.36
C LYS A 188 -1.32 24.66 8.35
N ASP A 189 -0.75 24.59 9.55
CA ASP A 189 -1.11 23.60 10.55
C ASP A 189 -2.53 23.86 11.09
N PRO A 190 -3.46 22.89 10.99
CA PRO A 190 -4.86 23.09 11.38
C PRO A 190 -5.04 23.44 12.86
N ARG A 191 -4.11 23.03 13.74
CA ARG A 191 -4.12 23.39 15.18
C ARG A 191 -3.84 24.87 15.40
N LYS A 192 -2.73 25.37 14.82
CA LYS A 192 -2.33 26.78 14.90
C LYS A 192 -3.37 27.70 14.26
N ILE A 193 -4.00 27.28 13.16
CA ILE A 193 -5.09 28.05 12.54
C ILE A 193 -6.30 28.12 13.47
N LEU A 194 -6.65 27.03 14.15
CA LEU A 194 -7.74 27.02 15.13
C LEU A 194 -7.45 27.93 16.32
N GLU A 195 -6.22 27.93 16.83
CA GLU A 195 -5.77 28.83 17.92
C GLU A 195 -5.89 30.30 17.50
N LYS A 196 -5.36 30.67 16.33
CA LYS A 196 -5.50 32.03 15.78
C LYS A 196 -6.97 32.45 15.62
N LEU A 197 -7.84 31.56 15.19
CA LEU A 197 -9.28 31.85 15.09
C LEU A 197 -9.93 32.03 16.46
N LYS A 198 -9.47 31.32 17.50
CA LYS A 198 -9.95 31.53 18.88
C LYS A 198 -9.48 32.87 19.42
N GLU A 199 -8.18 33.16 19.32
CA GLU A 199 -7.59 34.43 19.75
C GLU A 199 -8.30 35.61 19.08
N LYS A 200 -8.52 35.56 17.76
CA LYS A 200 -9.30 36.57 17.03
C LYS A 200 -10.73 36.72 17.54
N LYS A 201 -11.40 35.62 17.85
CA LYS A 201 -12.76 35.68 18.41
C LYS A 201 -12.76 36.27 19.82
N GLU A 202 -11.74 36.00 20.61
CA GLU A 202 -11.58 36.54 21.95
C GLU A 202 -11.27 38.04 21.92
N THR A 203 -10.36 38.49 21.04
CA THR A 203 -10.08 39.94 20.88
C THR A 203 -11.32 40.70 20.39
N LEU A 204 -12.06 40.15 19.43
CA LEU A 204 -13.32 40.75 18.97
C LEU A 204 -14.42 40.73 20.04
N LYS A 205 -14.40 39.78 20.98
CA LYS A 205 -15.32 39.78 22.13
C LYS A 205 -14.94 40.86 23.13
N LYS A 206 -13.67 40.94 23.53
CA LYS A 206 -13.15 41.98 24.45
C LYS A 206 -13.49 43.39 23.97
N LEU A 207 -13.27 43.69 22.68
CA LEU A 207 -13.60 45.00 22.10
C LEU A 207 -15.11 45.32 22.09
N LYS A 208 -15.98 44.29 22.03
CA LYS A 208 -17.42 44.48 22.18
C LYS A 208 -17.80 44.72 23.63
N ASP A 209 -17.21 43.97 24.56
CA ASP A 209 -17.46 44.10 25.99
C ASP A 209 -17.00 45.47 26.51
N GLU A 210 -15.95 46.05 25.90
CA GLU A 210 -15.48 47.43 26.11
C GLU A 210 -16.38 48.51 25.47
N GLY A 211 -17.47 48.13 24.80
CA GLY A 211 -18.43 49.07 24.17
C GLY A 211 -17.99 49.66 22.84
N GLN A 212 -16.89 49.19 22.23
CA GLN A 212 -16.33 49.75 20.99
C GLN A 212 -16.91 49.08 19.73
N GLU A 213 -18.23 49.07 19.60
CA GLU A 213 -18.92 48.35 18.52
C GLU A 213 -18.55 48.85 17.11
N ALA A 214 -18.38 50.17 16.95
CA ALA A 214 -17.99 50.78 15.68
C ALA A 214 -16.62 50.25 15.19
N LYS A 215 -15.64 50.14 16.10
CA LYS A 215 -14.32 49.59 15.76
C LYS A 215 -14.39 48.10 15.41
N VAL A 216 -15.25 47.34 16.08
CA VAL A 216 -15.47 45.92 15.76
C VAL A 216 -16.06 45.76 14.36
N LEU A 217 -17.00 46.62 13.96
CA LEU A 217 -17.57 46.64 12.62
C LEU A 217 -16.51 46.98 11.56
N GLU A 218 -15.69 48.01 11.81
CA GLU A 218 -14.58 48.35 10.92
C GLU A 218 -13.59 47.19 10.75
N ILE A 219 -13.19 46.53 11.85
CA ILE A 219 -12.26 45.39 11.79
C ILE A 219 -12.86 44.27 10.95
N LYS A 220 -14.13 43.92 11.17
CA LYS A 220 -14.83 42.89 10.39
C LYS A 220 -14.92 43.26 8.91
N GLN A 221 -15.20 44.51 8.58
CA GLN A 221 -15.24 44.99 7.19
C GLN A 221 -13.85 44.90 6.55
N LYS A 222 -12.81 45.39 7.22
CA LYS A 222 -11.41 45.30 6.77
C LYS A 222 -11.00 43.84 6.55
N GLU A 223 -11.36 42.94 7.46
CA GLU A 223 -11.10 41.50 7.30
C GLU A 223 -11.88 40.89 6.13
N ALA A 224 -13.16 41.24 5.96
CA ALA A 224 -13.98 40.76 4.84
C ALA A 224 -13.39 41.18 3.48
N TRP A 225 -12.98 42.44 3.34
CA TRP A 225 -12.33 42.96 2.13
C TRP A 225 -10.95 42.31 1.90
N SER A 226 -10.12 42.19 2.95
CA SER A 226 -8.83 41.48 2.85
C SER A 226 -9.01 40.02 2.42
N ASN A 227 -10.02 39.35 2.95
CA ASN A 227 -10.33 37.96 2.60
C ASN A 227 -10.87 37.84 1.17
N ALA A 228 -11.68 38.80 0.70
CA ALA A 228 -12.14 38.84 -0.68
C ALA A 228 -10.96 39.02 -1.66
N LEU A 229 -10.04 39.96 -1.38
CA LEU A 229 -8.85 40.20 -2.19
C LEU A 229 -7.94 38.96 -2.25
N LYS A 230 -7.65 38.34 -1.11
CA LYS A 230 -6.84 37.10 -1.05
C LYS A 230 -7.49 35.94 -1.81
N LYS A 231 -8.83 35.83 -1.76
CA LYS A 231 -9.56 34.83 -2.56
C LYS A 231 -9.45 35.13 -4.06
N ALA A 232 -9.52 36.39 -4.46
CA ALA A 232 -9.34 36.82 -5.85
C ALA A 232 -7.90 36.56 -6.37
N GLU A 233 -6.90 36.75 -5.51
CA GLU A 233 -5.49 36.37 -5.77
C GLU A 233 -5.31 34.84 -5.93
N GLY A 234 -6.29 34.04 -5.49
CA GLY A 234 -6.25 32.57 -5.53
C GLY A 234 -5.71 31.92 -4.26
N VAL A 235 -5.52 32.68 -3.18
CA VAL A 235 -5.09 32.16 -1.89
C VAL A 235 -6.25 31.43 -1.21
N LYS A 236 -6.03 30.16 -0.85
CA LYS A 236 -7.02 29.32 -0.15
C LYS A 236 -7.07 29.64 1.34
N ILE A 237 -8.07 30.42 1.73
CA ILE A 237 -8.34 30.80 3.11
C ILE A 237 -9.06 29.66 3.85
N LYS A 238 -8.64 29.34 5.08
CA LYS A 238 -9.16 28.22 5.89
C LYS A 238 -9.68 28.72 7.24
N ASP A 239 -10.83 29.39 7.23
CA ASP A 239 -11.34 30.05 8.45
C ASP A 239 -12.45 29.27 9.17
N ASP A 240 -12.91 28.14 8.61
CA ASP A 240 -14.01 27.37 9.17
C ASP A 240 -13.58 26.49 10.35
N PRO A 241 -14.02 26.77 11.60
CA PRO A 241 -13.56 26.06 12.78
C PRO A 241 -14.00 24.59 12.79
N GLU A 242 -15.18 24.28 12.25
CA GLU A 242 -15.69 22.91 12.19
C GLU A 242 -14.90 22.02 11.23
N LEU A 243 -14.54 22.56 10.05
CA LEU A 243 -13.75 21.84 9.07
C LEU A 243 -12.33 21.61 9.57
N LEU A 244 -11.75 22.57 10.29
CA LEU A 244 -10.45 22.42 10.94
C LEU A 244 -10.49 21.32 12.01
N LYS A 245 -11.50 21.30 12.88
CA LYS A 245 -11.72 20.21 13.85
C LYS A 245 -11.88 18.84 13.17
N LYS A 246 -12.66 18.75 12.10
CA LYS A 246 -12.82 17.52 11.29
C LYS A 246 -11.48 17.08 10.68
N THR A 247 -10.66 18.03 10.23
CA THR A 247 -9.32 17.75 9.69
C THR A 247 -8.40 17.16 10.76
N LEU A 248 -8.40 17.73 11.96
CA LEU A 248 -7.64 17.19 13.10
C LEU A 248 -8.07 15.75 13.44
N LYS A 249 -9.38 15.49 13.53
CA LYS A 249 -9.90 14.14 13.77
C LYS A 249 -9.45 13.14 12.71
N ARG A 250 -9.43 13.54 11.42
CA ARG A 250 -8.94 12.68 10.33
C ARG A 250 -7.44 12.42 10.45
N GLU A 251 -6.64 13.42 10.81
CA GLU A 251 -5.20 13.24 11.05
C GLU A 251 -4.92 12.30 12.23
N GLU A 252 -5.66 12.45 13.32
CA GLU A 252 -5.57 11.56 14.48
C GLU A 252 -5.97 10.13 14.14
N SER A 253 -7.07 9.95 13.39
CA SER A 253 -7.49 8.62 12.91
C SER A 253 -6.43 7.97 12.02
N LYS A 254 -5.83 8.73 11.08
CA LYS A 254 -4.71 8.25 10.25
C LYS A 254 -3.51 7.82 11.11
N LYS A 255 -3.12 8.63 12.10
CA LYS A 255 -2.03 8.29 13.03
C LYS A 255 -2.33 7.02 13.83
N LYS A 256 -3.56 6.89 14.36
CA LYS A 256 -4.02 5.68 15.05
C LYS A 256 -3.94 4.44 14.16
N ARG A 257 -4.40 4.53 12.91
CA ARG A 257 -4.29 3.44 11.93
C ARG A 257 -2.84 3.05 11.67
N SER A 258 -1.97 4.03 11.44
CA SER A 258 -0.53 3.79 11.23
C SER A 258 0.12 3.12 12.45
N ALA A 259 -0.19 3.60 13.66
CA ALA A 259 0.31 3.02 14.90
C ALA A 259 -0.13 1.56 15.07
N LYS A 260 -1.42 1.26 14.85
CA LYS A 260 -1.94 -0.12 14.88
C LYS A 260 -1.24 -1.02 13.85
N GLN A 261 -1.03 -0.52 12.64
CA GLN A 261 -0.33 -1.27 11.59
C GLN A 261 1.13 -1.56 11.97
N TRP A 262 1.83 -0.61 12.58
CA TRP A 262 3.20 -0.81 13.04
C TRP A 262 3.27 -1.81 14.20
N ALA A 263 2.39 -1.70 15.18
CA ALA A 263 2.28 -2.66 16.27
C ALA A 263 1.99 -4.09 15.74
N SER A 264 1.08 -4.22 14.78
CA SER A 264 0.79 -5.51 14.12
C SER A 264 2.01 -6.08 13.39
N ARG A 265 2.77 -5.24 12.67
CA ARG A 265 4.01 -5.66 12.00
C ARG A 265 5.06 -6.15 13.00
N GLU A 266 5.23 -5.44 14.10
CA GLU A 266 6.17 -5.82 15.16
C GLU A 266 5.75 -7.14 15.82
N HIS A 267 4.46 -7.30 16.13
CA HIS A 267 3.92 -8.55 16.66
C HIS A 267 4.14 -9.72 15.71
N THR A 268 3.85 -9.56 14.42
CA THR A 268 4.10 -10.59 13.40
C THR A 268 5.57 -10.97 13.32
N LYS A 269 6.49 -9.99 13.41
CA LYS A 269 7.93 -10.25 13.44
C LYS A 269 8.33 -11.05 14.68
N LYS A 270 7.84 -10.67 15.87
CA LYS A 270 8.12 -11.37 17.14
C LYS A 270 7.57 -12.80 17.11
N LYS A 271 6.34 -12.98 16.61
CA LYS A 271 5.72 -14.30 16.44
C LYS A 271 6.53 -15.18 15.49
N ALA A 272 6.89 -14.68 14.31
CA ALA A 272 7.70 -15.44 13.35
C ALA A 272 9.07 -15.85 13.92
N LEU A 273 9.68 -15.02 14.77
CA LEU A 273 10.91 -15.37 15.49
C LEU A 273 10.66 -16.48 16.50
N SER A 274 9.63 -16.34 17.33
CA SER A 274 9.25 -17.33 18.36
C SER A 274 8.91 -18.69 17.73
N ASP A 275 8.08 -18.71 16.68
CA ASP A 275 7.69 -19.92 15.96
C ASP A 275 8.93 -20.66 15.40
N ARG A 276 9.92 -19.92 14.90
CA ARG A 276 11.18 -20.50 14.39
C ARG A 276 12.02 -21.11 15.51
N VAL A 277 12.11 -20.43 16.66
CA VAL A 277 12.84 -20.91 17.84
C VAL A 277 12.15 -22.17 18.39
N GLN A 278 10.84 -22.15 18.59
CA GLN A 278 10.06 -23.31 19.05
C GLN A 278 10.21 -24.50 18.11
N LYS A 279 10.16 -24.28 16.78
CA LYS A 279 10.40 -25.35 15.80
C LYS A 279 11.81 -25.95 15.92
N ARG A 280 12.83 -25.12 16.16
CA ARG A 280 14.20 -25.59 16.36
C ARG A 280 14.33 -26.39 17.64
N GLU A 281 13.75 -25.92 18.74
CA GLU A 281 13.74 -26.61 20.03
C GLU A 281 13.05 -27.96 19.94
N GLY A 282 11.86 -28.01 19.31
CA GLY A 282 11.14 -29.26 19.05
C GLY A 282 11.94 -30.24 18.20
N ASN A 283 12.62 -29.78 17.14
CA ASN A 283 13.48 -30.63 16.33
C ASN A 283 14.70 -31.17 17.12
N ILE A 284 15.30 -30.34 17.99
CA ILE A 284 16.41 -30.76 18.85
C ILE A 284 15.95 -31.80 19.87
N GLN A 285 14.80 -31.59 20.50
CA GLN A 285 14.20 -32.56 21.43
C GLN A 285 13.89 -33.88 20.73
N ALA A 286 13.20 -33.84 19.58
CA ALA A 286 12.91 -35.02 18.78
C ALA A 286 14.19 -35.79 18.39
N ARG A 287 15.28 -35.09 18.04
CA ARG A 287 16.58 -35.73 17.76
C ARG A 287 17.19 -36.38 18.99
N LYS A 288 17.13 -35.73 20.16
CA LYS A 288 17.58 -36.31 21.45
C LYS A 288 16.78 -37.56 21.79
N ASP A 289 15.47 -37.51 21.66
CA ASP A 289 14.59 -38.64 21.97
C ASP A 289 14.76 -39.79 20.99
N GLN A 290 14.91 -39.51 19.69
CA GLN A 290 15.26 -40.53 18.70
C GLN A 290 16.60 -41.20 19.04
N GLN A 291 17.60 -40.45 19.48
CA GLN A 291 18.89 -41.02 19.90
C GLN A 291 18.75 -41.90 21.15
N LYS A 292 17.99 -41.45 22.15
CA LYS A 292 17.66 -42.25 23.36
C LYS A 292 16.92 -43.53 22.96
N ASN A 293 15.91 -43.44 22.11
CA ASN A 293 15.12 -44.58 21.65
C ASN A 293 15.95 -45.56 20.82
N LYS A 294 16.85 -45.07 19.95
CA LYS A 294 17.83 -45.92 19.25
C LYS A 294 18.75 -46.67 20.23
N LYS A 295 19.24 -46.00 21.28
CA LYS A 295 20.05 -46.65 22.33
C LYS A 295 19.24 -47.72 23.08
N ARG A 296 18.00 -47.42 23.48
CA ARG A 296 17.08 -48.37 24.12
C ARG A 296 16.79 -49.58 23.24
N ALA A 297 16.41 -49.37 21.98
CA ALA A 297 16.15 -50.45 21.02
C ALA A 297 17.37 -51.36 20.82
N LYS A 298 18.59 -50.80 20.80
CA LYS A 298 19.84 -51.59 20.76
C LYS A 298 20.06 -52.41 22.03
N ALA A 299 19.72 -51.88 23.20
CA ALA A 299 19.84 -52.60 24.47
C ALA A 299 18.85 -53.78 24.57
N ILE A 300 17.58 -53.55 24.17
CA ILE A 300 16.55 -54.59 24.11
C ILE A 300 16.95 -55.72 23.15
N LYS A 301 17.45 -55.38 21.94
CA LYS A 301 17.97 -56.38 20.98
C LYS A 301 19.13 -57.23 21.53
N LYS A 302 19.85 -56.73 22.54
CA LYS A 302 20.94 -57.44 23.23
C LYS A 302 20.47 -58.17 24.50
N GLY A 303 19.16 -58.25 24.74
CA GLY A 303 18.58 -58.95 25.89
C GLY A 303 18.71 -58.21 27.23
N ARG A 304 19.10 -56.93 27.24
CA ARG A 304 19.14 -56.14 28.50
C ARG A 304 17.76 -55.60 28.83
N ILE A 305 17.32 -55.85 30.07
CA ILE A 305 16.12 -55.26 30.66
C ILE A 305 16.33 -53.73 30.78
N VAL A 306 15.42 -52.95 30.21
CA VAL A 306 15.46 -51.48 30.26
C VAL A 306 14.39 -51.02 31.26
N PRO A 307 14.76 -50.52 32.46
CA PRO A 307 13.79 -50.08 33.45
C PRO A 307 13.02 -48.84 32.99
N GLY A 308 11.72 -48.80 33.29
CA GLY A 308 10.83 -47.66 33.00
C GLY A 308 9.99 -47.79 31.72
N PHE A 309 9.85 -49.01 31.21
CA PHE A 309 8.75 -49.48 30.37
C PHE A 309 8.25 -50.80 30.93
#